data_AF-A0AAD7LVA5-F1
#
_entry.id   AF-A0AAD7LVA5-F1
#
_cell.length_a   1.000
_cell.length_b   1.000
_cell.length_c   1.000
_cell.angle_alpha   90.00
_cell.angle_beta   90.00
_cell.angle_gamma   90.00
#
_symmetry.space_group_name_H-M   'P 1'
#
loop_
_entity.id
_entity.type
_entity.pdbx_description
1 polymer ?
#
loop_
_entity_poly.entity_id
_entity_poly.type
_entity_poly.pdbx_seq_one_letter_code
_entity_poly.pdbx_strand_id
1 'polypeptide(L)'
;MEEFDIAILKADLLLRLRNWGHYSNFDGSYDPRTYSGELSEEEFLSIRSDTMIAELAVSRARATNQDFQVVLKEVEFKVMVELARILAKTTDSDLASTFGFHQETTS
;
A
#
# COMPACT_ATOMS: atom_id res chain seq x y z
N MET A 1 -1.32 -5.19 -14.22
CA MET A 1 -1.87 -6.07 -13.16
C MET A 1 -0.92 -5.99 -11.99
N GLU A 2 0.37 -6.25 -12.21
CA GLU A 2 1.46 -6.07 -11.22
C GLU A 2 1.43 -4.75 -10.42
N GLU A 3 1.24 -3.58 -11.06
CA GLU A 3 1.20 -2.30 -10.30
C GLU A 3 -0.01 -2.17 -9.37
N PHE A 4 -1.14 -2.77 -9.75
CA PHE A 4 -2.36 -2.75 -8.95
C PHE A 4 -2.21 -3.63 -7.70
N ASP A 5 -1.58 -4.79 -7.83
CA ASP A 5 -1.31 -5.68 -6.71
C ASP A 5 -0.33 -5.04 -5.69
N ILE A 6 0.70 -4.34 -6.20
CA ILE A 6 1.60 -3.53 -5.36
C ILE A 6 0.82 -2.39 -4.68
N ALA A 7 -0.09 -1.73 -5.41
CA ALA A 7 -0.92 -0.66 -4.84
C ALA A 7 -1.87 -1.17 -3.75
N ILE A 8 -2.41 -2.39 -3.86
CA ILE A 8 -3.19 -3.03 -2.78
C ILE A 8 -2.34 -3.24 -1.54
N LEU A 9 -1.11 -3.77 -1.68
CA LEU A 9 -0.20 -3.96 -0.54
C LEU A 9 0.13 -2.64 0.15
N LYS A 10 0.40 -1.58 -0.62
CA LYS A 10 0.64 -0.25 -0.05
C LYS A 10 -0.62 0.35 0.59
N ALA A 11 -1.81 0.07 0.07
CA ALA A 11 -3.06 0.49 0.69
C ALA A 11 -3.31 -0.23 2.05
N ASP A 12 -3.03 -1.53 2.13
CA ASP A 12 -3.12 -2.28 3.40
C ASP A 12 -2.13 -1.75 4.44
N LEU A 13 -0.89 -1.49 4.02
CA LEU A 13 0.11 -0.86 4.88
C LEU A 13 -0.37 0.50 5.42
N LEU A 14 -0.90 1.36 4.55
CA LEU A 14 -1.43 2.67 4.97
C LEU A 14 -2.61 2.54 5.93
N LEU A 15 -3.49 1.56 5.72
CA LEU A 15 -4.62 1.29 6.60
C LEU A 15 -4.15 0.87 7.99
N ARG A 16 -3.16 -0.02 8.07
CA ARG A 16 -2.55 -0.48 9.33
C ARG A 16 -1.84 0.64 10.06
N LEU A 17 -1.05 1.44 9.34
CA LEU A 17 -0.36 2.61 9.90
C LEU A 17 -1.35 3.67 10.41
N ARG A 18 -2.43 3.93 9.67
CA ARG A 18 -3.51 4.83 10.12
C ARG A 18 -4.15 4.33 11.41
N ASN A 19 -4.36 3.03 11.51
CA ASN A 19 -4.99 2.36 12.64
C ASN A 19 -3.95 1.76 13.59
N TRP A 20 -2.78 2.37 13.72
CA TRP A 20 -1.65 1.81 14.47
C TRP A 20 -2.07 1.30 15.86
N GLY A 21 -2.91 2.02 16.60
CA GLY A 21 -3.39 1.57 17.92
C GLY A 21 -4.19 0.25 17.94
N HIS A 22 -4.73 -0.20 16.81
CA HIS A 22 -5.45 -1.47 16.67
C HIS A 22 -4.56 -2.62 16.18
N TYR A 23 -3.46 -2.31 15.48
CA TYR A 23 -2.55 -3.31 14.89
C TYR A 23 -1.20 -3.40 15.63
N SER A 24 -0.89 -2.41 16.45
CA SER A 24 0.33 -2.33 17.23
C SER A 24 0.30 -3.32 18.39
N ASN A 25 1.22 -4.29 18.35
CA ASN A 25 1.54 -5.14 19.50
C ASN A 25 2.42 -4.42 20.55
N PHE A 26 2.68 -3.12 20.36
CA PHE A 26 3.46 -2.30 21.29
C PHE A 26 2.67 -2.06 22.58
N ASP A 27 3.05 -2.74 23.64
CA ASP A 27 2.49 -2.59 24.99
C ASP A 27 3.16 -1.48 25.82
N GLY A 28 4.08 -0.72 25.22
CA GLY A 28 4.86 0.32 25.89
C GLY A 28 6.14 -0.17 26.56
N SER A 29 6.43 -1.47 26.54
CA SER A 29 7.60 -2.04 27.21
C SER A 29 8.85 -2.12 26.33
N TYR A 30 9.02 -1.22 25.34
CA TYR A 30 10.15 -1.28 24.40
C TYR A 30 11.49 -1.29 25.13
N ASP A 31 12.00 -2.49 25.35
CA ASP A 31 13.34 -2.73 25.83
C ASP A 31 14.19 -3.08 24.61
N PRO A 32 15.03 -2.14 24.13
CA PRO A 32 15.90 -2.37 22.97
C PRO A 32 16.89 -3.53 23.20
N ARG A 33 17.03 -4.06 24.43
CA ARG A 33 17.82 -5.26 24.74
C ARG A 33 17.09 -6.57 24.48
N THR A 34 15.78 -6.53 24.26
CA THR A 34 14.93 -7.70 23.96
C THR A 34 14.46 -7.74 22.51
N TYR A 35 14.90 -6.77 21.68
CA TYR A 35 14.60 -6.74 20.25
C TYR A 35 15.02 -8.06 19.60
N SER A 36 14.04 -8.87 19.19
CA SER A 36 14.24 -10.21 18.64
C SER A 36 14.87 -10.21 17.24
N GLY A 37 14.98 -9.04 16.61
CA GLY A 37 15.39 -8.94 15.20
C GLY A 37 14.26 -9.23 14.21
N GLU A 38 13.06 -9.54 14.69
CA GLU A 38 11.91 -9.85 13.85
C GLU A 38 11.29 -8.56 13.29
N LEU A 39 11.06 -8.54 11.98
CA LEU A 39 10.37 -7.44 11.32
C LEU A 39 8.89 -7.43 11.73
N SER A 40 8.37 -6.25 12.04
CA SER A 40 6.92 -6.03 12.16
C SER A 40 6.22 -6.35 10.83
N GLU A 41 4.91 -6.63 10.90
CA GLU A 41 4.12 -6.90 9.70
C GLU A 41 4.12 -5.69 8.75
N GLU A 42 4.12 -4.47 9.29
CA GLU A 42 4.22 -3.21 8.54
C GLU A 42 5.58 -3.08 7.84
N GLU A 43 6.68 -3.37 8.53
CA GLU A 43 8.03 -3.38 7.92
C GLU A 43 8.12 -4.43 6.81
N PHE A 44 7.56 -5.62 7.04
CA PHE A 44 7.51 -6.68 6.04
C PHE A 44 6.70 -6.25 4.80
N LEU A 45 5.52 -5.66 4.99
CA LEU A 45 4.69 -5.15 3.89
C LEU A 45 5.42 -4.04 3.10
N SER A 46 6.12 -3.14 3.80
CA SER A 46 6.93 -2.10 3.17
C SER A 46 8.01 -2.72 2.28
N ILE A 47 8.87 -3.57 2.85
CA ILE A 47 9.99 -4.22 2.15
C ILE A 47 9.48 -5.04 0.96
N ARG A 48 8.38 -5.79 1.15
CA ARG A 48 7.77 -6.59 0.08
C ARG A 48 7.30 -5.71 -1.07
N SER A 49 6.61 -4.61 -0.77
CA SER A 49 6.12 -3.69 -1.80
C SER A 49 7.26 -3.06 -2.60
N ASP A 50 8.37 -2.69 -1.94
CA ASP A 50 9.52 -2.07 -2.60
C ASP A 50 10.31 -3.09 -3.44
N THR A 51 10.40 -4.34 -2.97
CA THR A 51 10.99 -5.45 -3.72
C THR A 51 10.22 -5.71 -5.02
N MET A 52 8.88 -5.79 -4.94
CA MET A 52 8.04 -6.01 -6.13
C MET A 52 8.17 -4.86 -7.15
N ILE A 53 8.28 -3.61 -6.69
CA ILE A 53 8.54 -2.45 -7.56
C ILE A 53 9.88 -2.62 -8.29
N ALA A 54 10.94 -2.96 -7.57
CA ALA A 54 12.27 -3.14 -8.14
C ALA A 54 12.29 -4.30 -9.15
N GLU A 55 11.69 -5.45 -8.83
CA GLU A 55 11.61 -6.61 -9.72
C GLU A 55 10.83 -6.29 -11.00
N LEU A 56 9.70 -5.60 -10.88
CA LEU A 56 8.91 -5.16 -12.03
C LEU A 56 9.70 -4.18 -12.92
N ALA A 57 10.43 -3.25 -12.30
CA ALA A 57 11.28 -2.31 -13.00
C ALA A 57 12.45 -3.00 -13.73
N VAL A 58 13.11 -3.96 -13.08
CA VAL A 58 14.17 -4.78 -13.71
C VAL A 58 13.61 -5.57 -14.90
N SER A 59 12.47 -6.23 -14.71
CA SER A 59 11.82 -7.02 -15.76
C SER A 59 11.51 -6.16 -16.99
N ARG A 60 10.93 -4.98 -16.77
CA ARG A 60 10.57 -4.04 -17.84
C ARG A 60 11.78 -3.41 -18.52
N ALA A 61 12.76 -2.95 -17.75
CA ALA A 61 13.98 -2.36 -18.31
C ALA A 61 14.70 -3.37 -19.23
N ARG A 62 14.72 -4.64 -18.85
CA ARG A 62 15.23 -5.73 -19.70
C ARG A 62 14.39 -5.95 -20.95
N ALA A 63 13.07 -5.95 -20.82
CA ALA A 63 12.16 -6.19 -21.94
C ALA A 63 12.14 -5.04 -22.97
N THR A 64 12.31 -3.80 -22.53
CA THR A 64 12.26 -2.60 -23.39
C THR A 64 13.63 -2.05 -23.74
N ASN A 65 14.70 -2.63 -23.19
CA ASN A 65 16.09 -2.14 -23.32
C ASN A 65 16.23 -0.64 -22.96
N GLN A 66 15.53 -0.24 -21.89
CA GLN A 66 15.55 1.13 -21.36
C GLN A 66 16.41 1.21 -20.10
N ASP A 67 16.80 2.43 -19.74
CA ASP A 67 17.51 2.70 -18.49
C ASP A 67 16.65 2.28 -17.27
N PHE A 68 17.26 1.54 -16.35
CA PHE A 68 16.56 1.01 -15.18
C PHE A 68 16.00 2.10 -14.29
N GLN A 69 16.71 3.21 -14.06
CA GLN A 69 16.25 4.27 -13.17
C GLN A 69 15.04 4.99 -13.75
N VAL A 70 15.00 5.17 -15.07
CA VAL A 70 13.82 5.69 -15.77
C VAL A 70 12.61 4.77 -15.56
N VAL A 71 12.77 3.47 -15.84
CA VAL A 71 11.68 2.49 -15.72
C VAL A 71 11.23 2.33 -14.26
N LEU A 72 12.14 2.40 -13.29
CA LEU A 72 11.81 2.37 -11.87
C LEU A 72 10.88 3.53 -11.50
N LYS A 73 11.20 4.75 -11.92
CA LYS A 73 10.36 5.93 -11.67
C LYS A 73 9.00 5.83 -12.35
N GLU A 74 8.93 5.29 -13.55
CA GLU A 74 7.66 5.05 -14.25
C GLU A 74 6.79 4.00 -13.52
N VAL A 75 7.40 2.93 -13.02
CA VAL A 75 6.70 1.90 -12.23
C VAL A 75 6.18 2.50 -10.92
N GLU A 76 7.03 3.20 -10.17
CA GLU A 76 6.64 3.90 -8.94
C GLU A 76 5.46 4.85 -9.20
N PHE A 77 5.51 5.64 -10.28
CA PHE A 77 4.45 6.54 -10.66
C PHE A 77 3.13 5.82 -10.93
N LYS A 78 3.15 4.73 -11.70
CA LYS A 78 1.95 3.93 -11.99
C LYS A 78 1.36 3.28 -10.74
N VAL A 79 2.21 2.77 -9.85
CA VAL A 79 1.77 2.25 -8.54
C VAL A 79 1.08 3.34 -7.73
N MET A 80 1.64 4.55 -7.67
CA MET A 80 1.02 5.68 -6.97
C MET A 80 -0.34 6.08 -7.59
N VAL A 81 -0.47 6.04 -8.91
CA VAL A 81 -1.75 6.31 -9.59
C VAL A 81 -2.80 5.28 -9.20
N GLU A 82 -2.47 3.99 -9.21
CA GLU A 82 -3.41 2.94 -8.79
C GLU A 82 -3.75 3.05 -7.30
N LEU A 83 -2.76 3.36 -6.45
CA LEU A 83 -2.97 3.60 -5.02
C LEU A 83 -3.94 4.77 -4.81
N ALA A 84 -3.75 5.89 -5.50
CA ALA A 84 -4.66 7.04 -5.42
C ALA A 84 -6.09 6.66 -5.82
N ARG A 85 -6.28 5.81 -6.85
CA ARG A 85 -7.61 5.31 -7.24
C ARG A 85 -8.25 4.43 -6.17
N ILE A 86 -7.47 3.56 -5.52
CA ILE A 86 -7.95 2.72 -4.42
C ILE A 86 -8.42 3.62 -3.27
N LEU A 87 -7.57 4.56 -2.85
CA LEU A 87 -7.87 5.47 -1.74
C LEU A 87 -9.05 6.42 -2.04
N ALA A 88 -9.18 6.89 -3.28
CA ALA A 88 -10.33 7.70 -3.70
C ALA A 88 -11.65 6.94 -3.54
N LYS A 89 -11.72 5.68 -3.99
CA LYS A 89 -12.91 4.84 -3.80
C LYS A 89 -13.26 4.62 -2.33
N THR A 90 -12.26 4.46 -1.46
CA THR A 90 -12.51 4.33 -0.02
C THR A 90 -13.05 5.63 0.58
N THR A 91 -12.58 6.78 0.10
CA THR A 91 -13.06 8.10 0.54
C THR A 91 -14.50 8.32 0.11
N ASP A 92 -14.85 8.00 -1.14
CA ASP A 92 -16.21 8.13 -1.65
C ASP A 92 -17.18 7.19 -0.93
N SER A 93 -16.75 5.97 -0.57
CA SER A 93 -17.56 5.02 0.20
C SER A 93 -17.80 5.48 1.65
N ASP A 94 -16.78 6.04 2.30
CA ASP A 94 -16.91 6.63 3.64
C ASP A 94 -17.80 7.88 3.61
N LEU A 95 -17.69 8.72 2.58
CA LEU A 95 -18.56 9.89 2.40
C LEU A 95 -20.01 9.47 2.11
N ALA A 96 -20.25 8.47 1.25
CA ALA A 96 -21.59 7.96 0.96
C ALA A 96 -22.27 7.38 2.21
N SER A 97 -21.50 6.69 3.07
CA SER A 97 -21.99 6.16 4.35
C SER A 97 -22.24 7.26 5.38
N THR A 98 -21.39 8.29 5.40
CA THR A 98 -21.51 9.43 6.33
C THR A 98 -22.64 10.38 5.95
N PHE A 99 -22.95 10.53 4.66
CA PHE A 99 -24.03 11.38 4.16
C PHE A 99 -25.35 10.65 3.89
N GLY A 100 -25.46 9.36 4.25
CA GLY A 100 -26.75 8.68 4.35
C GLY A 100 -27.61 8.76 3.09
N PHE A 101 -27.02 8.55 1.90
CA PHE A 101 -27.82 8.37 0.68
C PHE A 101 -28.46 6.99 0.68
N HIS A 102 -29.45 6.79 1.55
CA HIS A 102 -30.49 5.79 1.34
C HIS A 102 -31.24 6.19 0.07
N GLN A 103 -30.94 5.53 -1.05
CA GLN A 103 -31.91 5.50 -2.13
C GLN A 103 -33.10 4.67 -1.63
N GLU A 104 -34.11 5.34 -1.09
CA GLU A 104 -35.45 4.80 -1.02
C GLU A 104 -35.94 4.61 -2.46
N THR A 105 -35.68 3.44 -3.04
CA THR A 105 -36.46 2.98 -4.19
C THR A 105 -37.84 2.60 -3.68
N THR A 106 -38.75 3.55 -3.86
CA THR A 106 -40.20 3.43 -3.75
C THR A 106 -40.69 2.19 -4.50
N SER A 107 -41.48 1.35 -3.83
CA SER A 107 -42.37 0.36 -4.46
C SER A 107 -43.68 1.01 -4.92
#